data_AF-A0A1I7GQ04-F1
#
_entry.id   AF-A0A1I7GQ04-F1
#
_cell.length_a   1.000
_cell.length_b   1.000
_cell.length_c   1.000
_cell.angle_alpha   90.00
_cell.angle_beta   90.00
_cell.angle_gamma   90.00
#
_symmetry.space_group_name_H-M   'P 1'
#
loop_
_entity.id
_entity.type
_entity.pdbx_description
1 polymer ?
#
loop_
_entity_poly.entity_id
_entity_poly.type
_entity_poly.pdbx_seq_one_letter_code
_entity_poly.pdbx_strand_id
1 'polypeptide(L)'
;MILNARLVAILITLLSAAALAQDAGGPPLPAQIRGNAPDAPSAEAPALPFATSAALRAETVARHVRELRATNPIAAAEVAREMARHDYDAIFQGFLDGTELRAGDAGDVLTAFIALQWMVANDATVEPSAAALRAVRRQMVVPLADKPPLSQDASRAAFAEQVKLRAVLHHAGWQAAKRLGMLPTFLAGLSKDFIPPAKLRAVVLTDDGLVGKGARRPAREAPAAAAASPTTPAPTTPAPAEPEPPAEPRHAANWAGVEGVYFRAATGVGVGGMVVIEYEPLILFRDGTSYEIADAALEDVDLAAERAAHPRRFGRWTRAGDAYRLTGQGGKPQDYKLQDGSFFRAFPAEAGERTIARAYRRLSGGGTSAMGGDVTVAVSNRYDFRQDGTYGRGGSLGATNSGASTGVGSAIGRRRAPEGGRYALERHTLTLAGPDGRSRRLFFAFGSQGDPARPDREMAFIGGSVFSNPD
;
A
#
# COMPACT_ATOMS: atom_id res chain seq x y z
N MET A 1 -9.60 24.37 -12.35
CA MET A 1 -10.66 23.89 -11.44
C MET A 1 -10.32 24.23 -9.98
N ILE A 2 -11.18 24.99 -9.27
CA ILE A 2 -11.05 25.20 -7.79
C ILE A 2 -12.21 24.48 -7.10
N LEU A 3 -11.92 23.35 -6.44
CA LEU A 3 -12.93 22.59 -5.70
C LEU A 3 -13.19 23.22 -4.32
N ASN A 4 -14.45 23.22 -3.88
CA ASN A 4 -14.87 23.94 -2.66
C ASN A 4 -14.09 23.49 -1.41
N ALA A 5 -13.49 24.47 -0.71
CA ALA A 5 -12.56 24.27 0.40
C ALA A 5 -13.10 23.39 1.55
N ARG A 6 -14.42 23.30 1.72
CA ARG A 6 -15.04 22.43 2.74
C ARG A 6 -14.96 20.94 2.42
N LEU A 7 -15.06 20.55 1.15
CA LEU A 7 -14.84 19.15 0.70
C LEU A 7 -13.36 18.76 0.90
N VAL A 8 -12.49 19.71 0.59
CA VAL A 8 -11.04 19.64 0.72
C VAL A 8 -10.59 19.39 2.16
N ALA A 9 -11.24 20.01 3.16
CA ALA A 9 -10.88 19.86 4.57
C ALA A 9 -11.15 18.45 5.13
N ILE A 10 -12.25 17.80 4.74
CA ILE A 10 -12.65 16.48 5.27
C ILE A 10 -11.73 15.35 4.75
N LEU A 11 -11.22 15.49 3.53
CA LEU A 11 -10.26 14.56 2.91
C LEU A 11 -8.81 14.66 3.45
N ILE A 12 -8.51 15.60 4.36
CA ILE A 12 -7.16 15.75 4.94
C ILE A 12 -6.86 14.68 5.99
N THR A 13 -7.87 14.04 6.58
CA THR A 13 -7.69 12.97 7.58
C THR A 13 -7.39 11.58 6.97
N LEU A 14 -7.45 11.44 5.63
CA LEU A 14 -7.75 10.16 4.97
C LEU A 14 -6.56 9.43 4.31
N LEU A 15 -5.36 10.02 4.27
CA LEU A 15 -4.15 9.34 3.81
C LEU A 15 -2.98 9.68 4.73
N SER A 16 -2.21 8.67 5.14
CA SER A 16 -0.85 8.82 5.65
C SER A 16 0.03 7.66 5.14
N ALA A 17 0.81 7.97 4.10
CA ALA A 17 2.03 7.34 3.54
C ALA A 17 2.08 5.94 2.85
N ALA A 18 3.26 5.56 2.29
CA ALA A 18 3.60 4.30 1.58
C ALA A 18 4.95 4.42 0.81
N ALA A 19 5.70 3.31 0.64
CA ALA A 19 6.56 2.99 -0.54
C ALA A 19 7.33 1.64 -0.38
N LEU A 20 7.76 1.05 -1.51
CA LEU A 20 8.63 -0.17 -1.66
C LEU A 20 7.93 -1.51 -1.29
N ALA A 21 8.16 -2.69 -1.89
CA ALA A 21 8.93 -3.20 -3.05
C ALA A 21 8.51 -4.71 -3.25
N GLN A 22 8.83 -5.55 -4.26
CA GLN A 22 9.29 -5.54 -5.67
C GLN A 22 9.25 -7.02 -6.15
N ASP A 23 9.09 -7.43 -7.41
CA ASP A 23 8.46 -6.84 -8.61
C ASP A 23 8.12 -7.97 -9.64
N ALA A 24 7.34 -7.72 -10.70
CA ALA A 24 6.97 -8.70 -11.75
C ALA A 24 6.47 -8.02 -13.05
N GLY A 25 6.66 -8.68 -14.21
CA GLY A 25 6.39 -8.09 -15.53
C GLY A 25 4.92 -8.11 -15.97
N GLY A 26 4.34 -6.93 -16.21
CA GLY A 26 3.07 -6.76 -16.94
C GLY A 26 3.26 -6.72 -18.47
N PRO A 27 2.18 -6.79 -19.26
CA PRO A 27 2.26 -6.93 -20.71
C PRO A 27 2.96 -5.75 -21.42
N PRO A 28 3.58 -6.02 -22.59
CA PRO A 28 4.16 -4.97 -23.42
C PRO A 28 3.07 -4.02 -23.94
N LEU A 29 3.42 -2.74 -24.09
CA LEU A 29 2.65 -1.87 -24.97
C LEU A 29 2.79 -2.37 -26.43
N PRO A 30 1.80 -2.14 -27.31
CA PRO A 30 1.95 -2.46 -28.73
C PRO A 30 3.20 -1.78 -29.29
N ALA A 31 4.15 -2.59 -29.75
CA ALA A 31 5.53 -2.16 -30.05
C ALA A 31 5.65 -1.47 -31.43
N GLN A 32 4.84 -0.43 -31.66
CA GLN A 32 5.04 0.51 -32.77
C GLN A 32 4.20 1.80 -32.62
N ILE A 33 4.68 2.76 -31.81
CA ILE A 33 4.43 4.18 -32.09
C ILE A 33 5.56 4.65 -33.03
N ARG A 34 5.45 4.30 -34.31
CA ARG A 34 6.31 4.84 -35.37
C ARG A 34 5.58 6.00 -36.04
N GLY A 35 6.16 7.19 -35.96
CA GLY A 35 5.64 8.39 -36.61
C GLY A 35 5.82 8.34 -38.12
N ASN A 36 4.87 7.71 -38.82
CA ASN A 36 4.54 8.01 -40.20
C ASN A 36 3.18 8.73 -40.18
N ALA A 37 3.15 10.01 -40.57
CA ALA A 37 1.92 10.74 -40.79
C ALA A 37 1.59 10.74 -42.28
N PRO A 38 0.52 10.04 -42.72
CA PRO A 38 -0.23 10.40 -43.90
C PRO A 38 -1.29 11.44 -43.53
N ASP A 39 -1.49 12.45 -44.38
CA ASP A 39 -2.59 13.42 -44.25
C ASP A 39 -3.95 12.80 -44.65
N ALA A 40 -4.35 11.77 -43.91
CA ALA A 40 -5.71 11.24 -43.98
C ALA A 40 -6.67 12.24 -43.30
N PRO A 41 -7.84 12.54 -43.90
CA PRO A 41 -8.85 13.37 -43.24
C PRO A 41 -9.23 12.73 -41.90
N SER A 42 -9.27 13.54 -40.84
CA SER A 42 -9.46 13.06 -39.47
C SER A 42 -10.86 12.46 -39.28
N ALA A 43 -10.97 11.15 -39.50
CA ALA A 43 -12.15 10.39 -39.14
C ALA A 43 -12.47 10.60 -37.66
N GLU A 44 -13.67 11.11 -37.38
CA GLU A 44 -14.10 11.41 -36.02
C GLU A 44 -14.17 10.12 -35.20
N ALA A 45 -13.63 10.16 -33.97
CA ALA A 45 -13.54 8.97 -33.13
C ALA A 45 -14.96 8.46 -32.79
N PRO A 46 -15.30 7.18 -33.03
CA PRO A 46 -16.66 6.67 -32.89
C PRO A 46 -17.24 7.00 -31.51
N ALA A 47 -18.47 7.50 -31.48
CA ALA A 47 -19.18 7.77 -30.24
C ALA A 47 -19.51 6.45 -29.51
N LEU A 48 -19.33 6.44 -28.20
CA LEU A 48 -19.59 5.29 -27.33
C LEU A 48 -20.64 5.69 -26.27
N PRO A 49 -21.86 6.08 -26.66
CA PRO A 49 -22.88 6.54 -25.72
C PRO A 49 -23.31 5.42 -24.77
N PHE A 50 -23.70 5.79 -23.56
CA PHE A 50 -24.34 4.91 -22.60
C PHE A 50 -25.35 5.69 -21.72
N ALA A 51 -26.35 4.99 -21.21
CA ALA A 51 -27.29 5.56 -20.24
C ALA A 51 -26.77 5.38 -18.81
N THR A 52 -26.60 6.48 -18.08
CA THR A 52 -26.45 6.46 -16.62
C THR A 52 -27.83 6.44 -15.94
N SER A 53 -27.93 5.82 -14.76
CA SER A 53 -29.13 5.91 -13.91
C SER A 53 -28.73 5.90 -12.44
N ALA A 54 -29.55 6.53 -11.58
CA ALA A 54 -29.29 6.55 -10.13
C ALA A 54 -29.18 5.14 -9.53
N ALA A 55 -29.92 4.16 -10.08
CA ALA A 55 -29.83 2.76 -9.69
C ALA A 55 -28.46 2.15 -10.05
N LEU A 56 -27.97 2.36 -11.29
CA LEU A 56 -26.64 1.89 -11.71
C LEU A 56 -25.52 2.54 -10.90
N ARG A 57 -25.65 3.83 -10.56
CA ARG A 57 -24.69 4.56 -9.73
C ARG A 57 -24.64 4.02 -8.29
N ALA A 58 -25.82 3.83 -7.69
CA ALA A 58 -25.94 3.24 -6.36
C ALA A 58 -25.39 1.80 -6.33
N GLU A 59 -25.65 0.99 -7.37
CA GLU A 59 -25.13 -0.38 -7.46
C GLU A 59 -23.60 -0.39 -7.64
N THR A 60 -23.05 0.53 -8.43
CA THR A 60 -21.60 0.69 -8.64
C THR A 60 -20.89 1.06 -7.33
N VAL A 61 -21.40 2.03 -6.58
CA VAL A 61 -20.89 2.38 -5.24
C VAL A 61 -21.04 1.20 -4.28
N ALA A 62 -22.21 0.55 -4.23
CA ALA A 62 -22.43 -0.58 -3.34
C ALA A 62 -21.54 -1.78 -3.67
N ARG A 63 -21.21 -2.01 -4.95
CA ARG A 63 -20.28 -3.04 -5.41
C ARG A 63 -18.86 -2.73 -4.94
N HIS A 64 -18.37 -1.52 -5.22
CA HIS A 64 -17.04 -1.07 -4.79
C HIS A 64 -16.89 -1.08 -3.24
N VAL A 65 -17.93 -0.65 -2.51
CA VAL A 65 -17.96 -0.70 -1.04
C VAL A 65 -17.95 -2.15 -0.52
N ARG A 66 -18.61 -3.11 -1.18
CA ARG A 66 -18.53 -4.54 -0.80
C ARG A 66 -17.13 -5.11 -1.04
N GLU A 67 -16.55 -4.83 -2.20
CA GLU A 67 -15.18 -5.24 -2.57
C GLU A 67 -14.15 -4.69 -1.58
N LEU A 68 -14.22 -3.38 -1.30
CA LEU A 68 -13.35 -2.70 -0.34
C LEU A 68 -13.59 -3.19 1.10
N ARG A 69 -14.83 -3.53 1.50
CA ARG A 69 -15.12 -4.03 2.86
C ARG A 69 -14.47 -5.38 3.15
N ALA A 70 -14.24 -6.20 2.12
CA ALA A 70 -13.53 -7.48 2.25
C ALA A 70 -12.03 -7.32 2.55
N THR A 71 -11.45 -6.13 2.31
CA THR A 71 -10.02 -5.84 2.49
C THR A 71 -9.76 -4.78 3.57
N ASN A 72 -10.69 -3.82 3.73
CA ASN A 72 -10.65 -2.74 4.71
C ASN A 72 -12.07 -2.27 5.08
N PRO A 73 -12.62 -2.73 6.22
CA PRO A 73 -13.95 -2.29 6.65
C PRO A 73 -14.01 -0.79 7.01
N ILE A 74 -12.89 -0.19 7.42
CA ILE A 74 -12.81 1.24 7.75
C ILE A 74 -12.90 2.07 6.46
N ALA A 75 -12.00 1.88 5.50
CA ALA A 75 -12.05 2.62 4.23
C ALA A 75 -13.37 2.38 3.46
N ALA A 76 -13.95 1.19 3.57
CA ALA A 76 -15.28 0.92 3.02
C ALA A 76 -16.42 1.68 3.72
N ALA A 77 -16.31 1.94 5.04
CA ALA A 77 -17.25 2.78 5.76
C ALA A 77 -17.05 4.27 5.42
N GLU A 78 -15.80 4.74 5.32
CA GLU A 78 -15.46 6.09 4.89
C GLU A 78 -15.98 6.39 3.48
N VAL A 79 -15.66 5.53 2.49
CA VAL A 79 -16.15 5.65 1.11
C VAL A 79 -17.68 5.57 1.05
N ALA A 80 -18.31 4.66 1.79
CA ALA A 80 -19.77 4.60 1.83
C ALA A 80 -20.40 5.89 2.40
N ARG A 81 -19.80 6.49 3.42
CA ARG A 81 -20.28 7.74 4.03
C ARG A 81 -20.12 8.94 3.11
N GLU A 82 -18.99 9.10 2.44
CA GLU A 82 -18.78 10.23 1.52
C GLU A 82 -19.58 10.07 0.21
N MET A 83 -19.72 8.84 -0.33
CA MET A 83 -20.60 8.59 -1.48
C MET A 83 -22.10 8.70 -1.15
N ALA A 84 -22.49 8.58 0.13
CA ALA A 84 -23.85 8.90 0.59
C ALA A 84 -24.10 10.42 0.74
N ARG A 85 -23.05 11.24 0.72
CA ARG A 85 -23.11 12.73 0.81
C ARG A 85 -22.93 13.42 -0.54
N HIS A 86 -22.28 12.76 -1.49
CA HIS A 86 -21.78 13.38 -2.71
C HIS A 86 -22.00 12.48 -3.93
N ASP A 87 -22.74 12.98 -4.93
CA ASP A 87 -22.88 12.28 -6.21
C ASP A 87 -21.56 12.37 -7.00
N TYR A 88 -20.90 11.22 -7.17
CA TYR A 88 -19.64 11.16 -7.90
C TYR A 88 -19.81 11.47 -9.39
N ASP A 89 -21.00 11.30 -9.98
CA ASP A 89 -21.25 11.70 -11.37
C ASP A 89 -21.21 13.22 -11.52
N ALA A 90 -21.81 13.96 -10.57
CA ALA A 90 -21.74 15.42 -10.55
C ALA A 90 -20.31 15.92 -10.33
N ILE A 91 -19.51 15.25 -9.49
CA ILE A 91 -18.08 15.57 -9.32
C ILE A 91 -17.29 15.26 -10.60
N PHE A 92 -17.58 14.13 -11.26
CA PHE A 92 -16.91 13.73 -12.50
C PHE A 92 -17.24 14.65 -13.68
N GLN A 93 -18.50 15.10 -13.81
CA GLN A 93 -18.90 16.12 -14.79
C GLN A 93 -18.07 17.40 -14.60
N GLY A 94 -17.84 17.82 -13.35
CA GLY A 94 -16.97 18.94 -13.02
C GLY A 94 -15.48 18.75 -13.37
N PHE A 95 -15.03 17.54 -13.70
CA PHE A 95 -13.70 17.29 -14.28
C PHE A 95 -13.68 17.51 -15.81
N LEU A 96 -14.84 17.60 -16.46
CA LEU A 96 -15.00 17.80 -17.90
C LEU A 96 -15.40 19.23 -18.25
N ASP A 97 -15.77 20.06 -17.26
CA ASP A 97 -16.07 21.48 -17.44
C ASP A 97 -14.96 22.21 -18.22
N GLY A 98 -15.33 22.87 -19.31
CA GLY A 98 -14.38 23.54 -20.22
C GLY A 98 -13.69 22.63 -21.24
N THR A 99 -13.99 21.32 -21.24
CA THR A 99 -13.51 20.36 -22.25
C THR A 99 -14.61 19.99 -23.26
N GLU A 100 -14.25 19.28 -24.32
CA GLU A 100 -15.21 18.71 -25.29
C GLU A 100 -15.72 17.31 -24.89
N LEU A 101 -15.24 16.76 -23.76
CA LEU A 101 -15.55 15.40 -23.32
C LEU A 101 -16.93 15.31 -22.66
N ARG A 102 -17.69 14.24 -22.95
CA ARG A 102 -19.05 14.04 -22.44
C ARG A 102 -19.12 12.88 -21.45
N ALA A 103 -19.59 13.08 -20.22
CA ALA A 103 -19.70 12.00 -19.23
C ALA A 103 -20.76 10.93 -19.56
N GLY A 104 -21.53 11.10 -20.65
CA GLY A 104 -22.43 10.09 -21.22
C GLY A 104 -21.83 9.27 -22.37
N ASP A 105 -20.55 9.50 -22.71
CA ASP A 105 -19.79 8.69 -23.68
C ASP A 105 -18.66 7.97 -22.93
N ALA A 106 -18.65 6.63 -23.01
CA ALA A 106 -17.72 5.79 -22.26
C ALA A 106 -16.26 5.95 -22.71
N GLY A 107 -16.04 6.37 -23.96
CA GLY A 107 -14.72 6.71 -24.47
C GLY A 107 -14.23 8.07 -23.97
N ASP A 108 -15.13 9.03 -23.75
CA ASP A 108 -14.79 10.34 -23.19
C ASP A 108 -14.46 10.20 -21.70
N VAL A 109 -15.26 9.40 -20.97
CA VAL A 109 -14.99 8.99 -19.58
C VAL A 109 -13.61 8.32 -19.45
N LEU A 110 -13.28 7.39 -20.35
CA LEU A 110 -11.97 6.70 -20.35
C LEU A 110 -10.81 7.64 -20.73
N THR A 111 -11.04 8.57 -21.68
CA THR A 111 -10.07 9.59 -22.09
C THR A 111 -9.72 10.52 -20.93
N ALA A 112 -10.74 11.02 -20.22
CA ALA A 112 -10.55 11.84 -19.01
C ALA A 112 -9.81 11.09 -17.91
N PHE A 113 -10.11 9.80 -17.69
CA PHE A 113 -9.37 9.00 -16.71
C PHE A 113 -7.90 8.79 -17.10
N ILE A 114 -7.58 8.54 -18.37
CA ILE A 114 -6.20 8.45 -18.87
C ILE A 114 -5.45 9.77 -18.66
N ALA A 115 -6.08 10.91 -19.00
CA ALA A 115 -5.50 12.23 -18.79
C ALA A 115 -5.22 12.50 -17.30
N LEU A 116 -6.18 12.19 -16.42
CA LEU A 116 -6.02 12.27 -14.97
C LEU A 116 -4.87 11.38 -14.47
N GLN A 117 -4.77 10.12 -14.93
CA GLN A 117 -3.65 9.25 -14.56
C GLN A 117 -2.30 9.87 -14.98
N TRP A 118 -2.20 10.46 -16.18
CA TRP A 118 -0.99 11.14 -16.64
C TRP A 118 -0.66 12.37 -15.78
N MET A 119 -1.65 13.22 -15.49
CA MET A 119 -1.51 14.41 -14.64
C MET A 119 -0.98 14.02 -13.27
N VAL A 120 -1.62 13.05 -12.62
CA VAL A 120 -1.21 12.51 -11.32
C VAL A 120 0.23 11.98 -11.37
N ALA A 121 0.55 11.10 -12.34
CA ALA A 121 1.86 10.47 -12.45
C ALA A 121 3.02 11.47 -12.66
N ASN A 122 2.75 12.63 -13.26
CA ASN A 122 3.71 13.71 -13.54
C ASN A 122 3.56 14.93 -12.60
N ASP A 123 2.61 14.90 -11.66
CA ASP A 123 2.11 16.03 -10.86
C ASP A 123 1.68 17.30 -11.64
N ALA A 124 1.27 17.13 -12.90
CA ALA A 124 0.88 18.24 -13.77
C ALA A 124 -0.43 18.88 -13.30
N THR A 125 -0.38 20.16 -12.93
CA THR A 125 -1.54 20.98 -12.57
C THR A 125 -2.13 21.76 -13.76
N VAL A 126 -1.52 21.68 -14.94
CA VAL A 126 -2.02 22.28 -16.17
C VAL A 126 -3.10 21.37 -16.76
N GLU A 127 -4.28 21.94 -17.02
CA GLU A 127 -5.41 21.24 -17.62
C GLU A 127 -5.11 20.94 -19.11
N PRO A 128 -5.34 19.70 -19.61
CA PRO A 128 -5.03 19.34 -20.99
C PRO A 128 -5.87 20.09 -22.03
N SER A 129 -5.29 20.40 -23.19
CA SER A 129 -6.01 21.02 -24.30
C SER A 129 -7.07 20.07 -24.91
N ALA A 130 -8.09 20.62 -25.56
CA ALA A 130 -9.05 19.83 -26.33
C ALA A 130 -8.37 19.03 -27.48
N ALA A 131 -7.28 19.54 -28.06
CA ALA A 131 -6.49 18.78 -29.03
C ALA A 131 -5.83 17.55 -28.39
N ALA A 132 -5.17 17.73 -27.24
CA ALA A 132 -4.53 16.65 -26.48
C ALA A 132 -5.54 15.56 -26.05
N LEU A 133 -6.72 15.96 -25.56
CA LEU A 133 -7.77 15.01 -25.18
C LEU A 133 -8.30 14.22 -26.38
N ARG A 134 -8.56 14.88 -27.53
CA ARG A 134 -8.94 14.20 -28.78
C ARG A 134 -7.85 13.25 -29.27
N ALA A 135 -6.57 13.62 -29.14
CA ALA A 135 -5.46 12.75 -29.50
C ALA A 135 -5.33 11.53 -28.57
N VAL A 136 -5.53 11.69 -27.26
CA VAL A 136 -5.61 10.56 -26.31
C VAL A 136 -6.77 9.63 -26.65
N ARG A 137 -7.97 10.16 -26.99
CA ARG A 137 -9.11 9.33 -27.45
C ARG A 137 -8.71 8.49 -28.67
N ARG A 138 -8.13 9.12 -29.70
CA ARG A 138 -7.66 8.42 -30.92
C ARG A 138 -6.59 7.35 -30.63
N GLN A 139 -5.61 7.65 -29.78
CA GLN A 139 -4.48 6.76 -29.50
C GLN A 139 -4.85 5.57 -28.60
N MET A 140 -5.65 5.82 -27.56
CA MET A 140 -5.81 4.88 -26.44
C MET A 140 -7.20 4.26 -26.35
N VAL A 141 -8.24 4.93 -26.87
CA VAL A 141 -9.64 4.51 -26.71
C VAL A 141 -10.21 3.93 -27.99
N VAL A 142 -9.96 4.53 -29.16
CA VAL A 142 -10.45 4.00 -30.44
C VAL A 142 -9.99 2.54 -30.69
N PRO A 143 -8.74 2.13 -30.41
CA PRO A 143 -8.31 0.73 -30.54
C PRO A 143 -8.99 -0.25 -29.56
N LEU A 144 -9.84 0.24 -28.66
CA LEU A 144 -10.62 -0.55 -27.69
C LEU A 144 -12.14 -0.49 -27.96
N ALA A 145 -12.61 0.40 -28.85
CA ALA A 145 -14.04 0.65 -29.07
C ALA A 145 -14.83 -0.62 -29.43
N ASP A 146 -14.29 -1.44 -30.33
CA ASP A 146 -14.92 -2.68 -30.81
C ASP A 146 -14.79 -3.87 -29.83
N LYS A 147 -14.12 -3.69 -28.68
CA LYS A 147 -13.81 -4.76 -27.73
C LYS A 147 -14.67 -4.65 -26.46
N PRO A 148 -15.13 -5.77 -25.88
CA PRO A 148 -15.75 -5.75 -24.55
C PRO A 148 -14.79 -5.15 -23.50
N PRO A 149 -15.29 -4.38 -22.51
CA PRO A 149 -16.69 -4.05 -22.28
C PRO A 149 -17.25 -2.92 -23.17
N LEU A 150 -16.42 -2.18 -23.91
CA LEU A 150 -16.85 -0.99 -24.65
C LEU A 150 -17.80 -1.28 -25.81
N SER A 151 -17.65 -2.40 -26.53
CA SER A 151 -18.56 -2.73 -27.65
C SER A 151 -19.93 -3.28 -27.24
N GLN A 152 -20.17 -3.56 -25.95
CA GLN A 152 -21.42 -4.13 -25.46
C GLN A 152 -22.18 -3.11 -24.60
N ASP A 153 -23.32 -2.59 -25.07
CA ASP A 153 -24.03 -1.46 -24.43
C ASP A 153 -24.26 -1.61 -22.91
N ALA A 154 -24.70 -2.80 -22.47
CA ALA A 154 -24.93 -3.09 -21.04
C ALA A 154 -23.62 -3.08 -20.22
N SER A 155 -22.56 -3.71 -20.73
CA SER A 155 -21.24 -3.75 -20.11
C SER A 155 -20.56 -2.38 -20.13
N ARG A 156 -20.75 -1.61 -21.22
CA ARG A 156 -20.23 -0.25 -21.43
C ARG A 156 -20.73 0.71 -20.35
N ALA A 157 -22.02 0.67 -20.02
CA ALA A 157 -22.61 1.52 -19.00
C ALA A 157 -22.01 1.24 -17.60
N ALA A 158 -21.95 -0.05 -17.20
CA ALA A 158 -21.38 -0.46 -15.93
C ALA A 158 -19.86 -0.16 -15.83
N PHE A 159 -19.11 -0.35 -16.92
CA PHE A 159 -17.70 0.01 -17.02
C PHE A 159 -17.49 1.52 -16.87
N ALA A 160 -18.25 2.34 -17.59
CA ALA A 160 -18.09 3.78 -17.55
C ALA A 160 -18.38 4.35 -16.15
N GLU A 161 -19.44 3.91 -15.48
CA GLU A 161 -19.73 4.32 -14.10
C GLU A 161 -18.63 3.90 -13.11
N GLN A 162 -18.05 2.69 -13.28
CA GLN A 162 -16.90 2.26 -12.48
C GLN A 162 -15.66 3.13 -12.73
N VAL A 163 -15.40 3.55 -13.98
CA VAL A 163 -14.30 4.47 -14.32
C VAL A 163 -14.53 5.87 -13.75
N LYS A 164 -15.75 6.41 -13.79
CA LYS A 164 -16.10 7.69 -13.13
C LYS A 164 -15.81 7.66 -11.63
N LEU A 165 -16.33 6.65 -10.92
CA LEU A 165 -16.13 6.50 -9.48
C LEU A 165 -14.64 6.41 -9.13
N ARG A 166 -13.87 5.61 -9.89
CA ARG A 166 -12.41 5.51 -9.74
C ARG A 166 -11.70 6.85 -9.99
N ALA A 167 -12.09 7.60 -11.02
CA ALA A 167 -11.50 8.89 -11.32
C ALA A 167 -11.71 9.89 -10.16
N VAL A 168 -12.93 9.94 -9.61
CA VAL A 168 -13.26 10.82 -8.46
C VAL A 168 -12.45 10.45 -7.22
N LEU A 169 -12.42 9.18 -6.84
CA LEU A 169 -11.66 8.70 -5.68
C LEU A 169 -10.14 8.92 -5.85
N HIS A 170 -9.62 8.69 -7.06
CA HIS A 170 -8.20 8.85 -7.37
C HIS A 170 -7.77 10.33 -7.39
N HIS A 171 -8.58 11.23 -7.97
CA HIS A 171 -8.35 12.66 -7.92
C HIS A 171 -8.43 13.19 -6.47
N ALA A 172 -9.41 12.75 -5.68
CA ALA A 172 -9.52 13.09 -4.26
C ALA A 172 -8.28 12.67 -3.46
N GLY A 173 -7.79 11.44 -3.67
CA GLY A 173 -6.56 10.93 -3.05
C GLY A 173 -5.31 11.73 -3.44
N TRP A 174 -5.14 12.06 -4.72
CA TRP A 174 -4.03 12.91 -5.19
C TRP A 174 -4.05 14.30 -4.54
N GLN A 175 -5.22 14.95 -4.51
CA GLN A 175 -5.37 16.27 -3.92
C GLN A 175 -5.12 16.26 -2.41
N ALA A 176 -5.54 15.21 -1.69
CA ALA A 176 -5.22 15.01 -0.28
C ALA A 176 -3.70 14.81 -0.08
N ALA A 177 -3.06 13.93 -0.86
CA ALA A 177 -1.63 13.67 -0.79
C ALA A 177 -0.76 14.91 -1.09
N LYS A 178 -1.20 15.81 -2.00
CA LYS A 178 -0.56 17.11 -2.23
C LYS A 178 -0.65 18.01 -0.99
N ARG A 179 -1.85 18.17 -0.39
CA ARG A 179 -2.05 19.01 0.80
C ARG A 179 -1.27 18.54 2.03
N LEU A 180 -1.07 17.23 2.15
CA LEU A 180 -0.35 16.59 3.26
C LEU A 180 1.15 16.40 2.98
N GLY A 181 1.67 16.85 1.83
CA GLY A 181 3.10 16.74 1.49
C GLY A 181 3.59 15.32 1.12
N MET A 182 2.68 14.34 1.00
CA MET A 182 3.01 12.92 0.78
C MET A 182 2.87 12.46 -0.67
N LEU A 183 2.83 13.39 -1.62
CA LEU A 183 2.67 13.09 -3.04
C LEU A 183 3.65 12.02 -3.59
N PRO A 184 4.99 12.08 -3.37
CA PRO A 184 5.91 11.09 -3.96
C PRO A 184 5.55 9.65 -3.59
N THR A 185 4.97 9.51 -2.40
CA THR A 185 4.57 8.30 -1.71
C THR A 185 3.20 7.80 -2.18
N PHE A 186 2.22 8.70 -2.37
CA PHE A 186 0.96 8.36 -3.06
C PHE A 186 1.24 7.85 -4.49
N LEU A 187 2.15 8.51 -5.21
CA LEU A 187 2.58 8.08 -6.55
C LEU A 187 3.42 6.79 -6.58
N ALA A 188 3.96 6.36 -5.43
CA ALA A 188 4.67 5.09 -5.29
C ALA A 188 3.72 3.91 -5.01
N GLY A 189 2.53 4.18 -4.44
CA GLY A 189 1.49 3.18 -4.26
C GLY A 189 0.83 2.75 -5.59
N LEU A 190 0.50 3.72 -6.45
CA LEU A 190 -0.42 3.56 -7.60
C LEU A 190 -0.26 2.25 -8.40
N SER A 191 -1.40 1.55 -8.59
CA SER A 191 -1.48 0.28 -9.33
C SER A 191 -0.84 0.32 -10.72
N LYS A 192 -0.22 -0.81 -11.09
CA LYS A 192 0.35 -1.06 -12.42
C LYS A 192 -0.70 -1.48 -13.46
N ASP A 193 -1.92 -1.78 -13.05
CA ASP A 193 -2.88 -2.58 -13.85
C ASP A 193 -3.64 -1.76 -14.89
N PHE A 194 -3.36 -0.46 -14.99
CA PHE A 194 -3.84 0.38 -16.08
C PHE A 194 -2.67 0.84 -16.96
N ILE A 195 -2.23 2.09 -16.85
CA ILE A 195 -0.96 2.53 -17.44
C ILE A 195 0.01 2.79 -16.28
N PRO A 196 1.01 1.92 -16.04
CA PRO A 196 1.97 2.08 -14.95
C PRO A 196 2.54 3.51 -14.86
N PRO A 197 2.64 4.12 -13.65
CA PRO A 197 3.13 5.48 -13.48
C PRO A 197 4.50 5.73 -14.13
N ALA A 198 5.38 4.72 -14.17
CA ALA A 198 6.66 4.79 -14.89
C ALA A 198 6.50 4.97 -16.42
N LYS A 199 5.53 4.30 -17.04
CA LYS A 199 5.20 4.48 -18.47
C LYS A 199 4.59 5.87 -18.71
N LEU A 200 3.70 6.34 -17.83
CA LEU A 200 3.11 7.70 -17.91
C LEU A 200 4.13 8.82 -17.67
N ARG A 201 5.15 8.58 -16.83
CA ARG A 201 6.29 9.50 -16.64
C ARG A 201 7.24 9.52 -17.83
N ALA A 202 7.25 8.50 -18.69
CA ALA A 202 8.06 8.45 -19.91
C ALA A 202 7.42 9.19 -21.11
N VAL A 203 6.21 9.72 -20.98
CA VAL A 203 5.50 10.48 -22.03
C VAL A 203 5.11 11.89 -21.57
N VAL A 204 5.07 12.84 -22.50
CA VAL A 204 4.46 14.16 -22.34
C VAL A 204 3.05 14.09 -22.93
N LEU A 205 2.07 14.71 -22.27
CA LEU A 205 0.78 15.00 -22.89
C LEU A 205 0.89 16.31 -23.69
N THR A 206 0.61 16.23 -24.98
CA THR A 206 0.73 17.30 -25.98
C THR A 206 -0.52 17.32 -26.85
N ASP A 207 -0.66 18.28 -27.77
CA ASP A 207 -1.76 18.31 -28.73
C ASP A 207 -1.78 17.05 -29.64
N ASP A 208 -0.62 16.42 -29.84
CA ASP A 208 -0.44 15.10 -30.50
C ASP A 208 -0.69 13.90 -29.55
N GLY A 209 -1.19 14.13 -28.34
CA GLY A 209 -1.46 13.09 -27.34
C GLY A 209 -0.23 12.72 -26.50
N LEU A 210 -0.08 11.42 -26.19
CA LEU A 210 0.96 10.91 -25.30
C LEU A 210 2.27 10.61 -26.06
N VAL A 211 3.13 11.61 -26.18
CA VAL A 211 4.39 11.56 -26.96
C VAL A 211 5.58 11.21 -26.08
N GLY A 212 6.45 10.31 -26.53
CA GLY A 212 7.61 9.83 -25.77
C GLY A 212 8.66 10.91 -25.48
N LYS A 213 9.09 11.01 -24.21
CA LYS A 213 10.15 11.92 -23.75
C LYS A 213 11.52 11.51 -24.28
N GLY A 214 11.88 11.96 -25.49
CA GLY A 214 13.26 11.98 -25.97
C GLY A 214 13.66 10.89 -26.98
N ALA A 215 12.81 10.55 -27.95
CA ALA A 215 13.15 9.65 -29.06
C ALA A 215 14.13 10.29 -30.08
N ARG A 216 15.34 10.65 -29.64
CA ARG A 216 16.42 11.17 -30.53
C ARG A 216 16.99 10.02 -31.38
N ARG A 217 16.48 9.89 -32.60
CA ARG A 217 16.81 8.87 -33.61
C ARG A 217 18.32 8.60 -33.76
N PRO A 218 18.82 7.42 -33.39
CA PRO A 218 20.05 6.86 -33.95
C PRO A 218 19.72 5.99 -35.17
N ALA A 219 20.62 5.95 -36.14
CA ALA A 219 20.57 4.99 -37.25
C ALA A 219 21.90 4.24 -37.32
N ARG A 220 21.86 2.91 -37.22
CA ARG A 220 22.71 1.94 -37.93
C ARG A 220 22.29 0.50 -37.56
N GLU A 221 22.61 -0.46 -38.42
CA GLU A 221 22.27 -1.88 -38.27
C GLU A 221 23.35 -2.71 -37.55
N ALA A 222 22.88 -3.74 -36.84
CA ALA A 222 23.48 -5.09 -36.75
C ALA A 222 24.89 -5.27 -36.11
N PRO A 223 25.31 -6.52 -35.79
CA PRO A 223 24.56 -7.79 -35.78
C PRO A 223 24.35 -8.38 -34.37
N ALA A 224 23.73 -9.56 -34.31
CA ALA A 224 23.48 -10.29 -33.06
C ALA A 224 24.71 -11.09 -32.59
N ALA A 225 24.79 -11.34 -31.28
CA ALA A 225 25.64 -12.34 -30.67
C ALA A 225 24.81 -13.12 -29.63
N ALA A 226 24.84 -14.45 -29.69
CA ALA A 226 24.17 -15.30 -28.71
C ALA A 226 25.10 -15.56 -27.52
N ALA A 227 24.56 -15.45 -26.30
CA ALA A 227 25.22 -15.86 -25.07
C ALA A 227 24.25 -16.72 -24.25
N ALA A 228 24.69 -17.89 -23.82
CA ALA A 228 23.86 -18.86 -23.10
C ALA A 228 23.70 -18.48 -21.62
N SER A 229 22.49 -18.65 -21.07
CA SER A 229 22.24 -18.54 -19.64
C SER A 229 22.91 -19.68 -18.89
N PRO A 230 23.72 -19.42 -17.84
CA PRO A 230 24.21 -20.49 -16.96
C PRO A 230 23.06 -21.08 -16.13
N THR A 231 22.97 -22.40 -16.05
CA THR A 231 22.00 -23.11 -15.21
C THR A 231 22.45 -23.13 -13.75
N THR A 232 21.77 -22.35 -12.90
CA THR A 232 21.93 -22.43 -11.44
C THR A 232 21.43 -23.79 -10.92
N PRO A 233 22.24 -24.57 -10.19
CA PRO A 233 21.77 -25.82 -9.58
C PRO A 233 20.82 -25.56 -8.41
N ALA A 234 19.94 -26.52 -8.12
CA ALA A 234 18.98 -26.41 -7.03
C ALA A 234 19.66 -26.45 -5.63
N PRO A 235 19.10 -25.78 -4.60
CA PRO A 235 19.64 -25.85 -3.24
C PRO A 235 19.44 -27.25 -2.63
N THR A 236 20.51 -27.90 -2.22
CA THR A 236 20.45 -29.15 -1.45
C THR A 236 19.96 -28.86 -0.03
N THR A 237 18.84 -29.47 0.38
CA THR A 237 18.32 -29.36 1.75
C THR A 237 19.31 -29.92 2.77
N PRO A 238 19.78 -29.14 3.77
CA PRO A 238 20.57 -29.68 4.88
C PRO A 238 19.73 -30.62 5.75
N ALA A 239 20.36 -31.66 6.32
CA ALA A 239 19.69 -32.54 7.26
C ALA A 239 19.28 -31.78 8.55
N PRO A 240 18.23 -32.23 9.28
CA PRO A 240 17.84 -31.60 10.53
C PRO A 240 18.96 -31.68 11.58
N ALA A 241 19.34 -30.54 12.15
CA ALA A 241 20.16 -30.48 13.34
C ALA A 241 19.34 -30.89 14.59
N GLU A 242 20.02 -31.35 15.63
CA GLU A 242 19.42 -31.71 16.91
C GLU A 242 18.75 -30.49 17.60
N PRO A 243 17.75 -30.71 18.49
CA PRO A 243 17.04 -29.63 19.15
C PRO A 243 17.94 -28.85 20.13
N GLU A 244 18.38 -27.67 19.72
CA GLU A 244 19.11 -26.72 20.55
C GLU A 244 18.26 -26.30 21.78
N PRO A 245 18.83 -26.27 23.01
CA PRO A 245 18.11 -25.85 24.21
C PRO A 245 17.62 -24.40 24.14
N PRO A 246 16.65 -24.00 24.98
CA PRO A 246 16.12 -22.63 24.96
C PRO A 246 17.22 -21.59 25.20
N ALA A 247 17.46 -20.75 24.20
CA ALA A 247 18.59 -19.83 24.18
C ALA A 247 18.61 -18.88 25.39
N GLU A 248 19.74 -18.89 26.11
CA GLU A 248 20.06 -17.90 27.12
C GLU A 248 20.33 -16.52 26.47
N PRO A 249 20.01 -15.41 27.16
CA PRO A 249 20.10 -14.07 26.59
C PRO A 249 21.56 -13.62 26.38
N ARG A 250 22.04 -13.70 25.14
CA ARG A 250 23.46 -13.53 24.78
C ARG A 250 24.00 -12.11 25.01
N HIS A 251 23.11 -11.11 25.03
CA HIS A 251 23.41 -9.67 25.10
C HIS A 251 22.54 -8.92 26.12
N ALA A 252 22.22 -9.55 27.26
CA ALA A 252 21.39 -8.96 28.34
C ALA A 252 21.80 -7.54 28.78
N ALA A 253 23.08 -7.19 28.67
CA ALA A 253 23.63 -5.87 28.95
C ALA A 253 23.04 -4.73 28.09
N ASN A 254 22.48 -5.03 26.90
CA ASN A 254 21.86 -4.04 26.01
C ASN A 254 20.81 -3.18 26.73
N TRP A 255 20.02 -3.78 27.64
CA TRP A 255 18.99 -3.09 28.42
C TRP A 255 19.53 -2.02 29.38
N ALA A 256 20.79 -2.08 29.79
CA ALA A 256 21.40 -1.05 30.65
C ALA A 256 21.60 0.29 29.91
N GLY A 257 21.76 0.23 28.57
CA GLY A 257 21.90 1.42 27.72
C GLY A 257 20.58 2.08 27.33
N VAL A 258 19.43 1.45 27.57
CA VAL A 258 18.12 1.95 27.10
C VAL A 258 17.62 3.13 27.92
N GLU A 259 17.13 4.16 27.24
CA GLU A 259 16.34 5.27 27.79
C GLU A 259 14.85 4.91 27.79
N GLY A 260 14.34 4.46 26.64
CA GLY A 260 12.96 4.02 26.49
C GLY A 260 12.70 3.22 25.22
N VAL A 261 11.53 2.59 25.17
CA VAL A 261 10.97 1.95 23.97
C VAL A 261 9.72 2.74 23.58
N TYR A 262 9.60 3.01 22.29
CA TYR A 262 8.56 3.83 21.70
C TYR A 262 8.01 3.14 20.45
N PHE A 263 6.84 3.57 20.00
CA PHE A 263 6.33 3.31 18.67
C PHE A 263 6.35 4.58 17.85
N ARG A 264 6.84 4.47 16.61
CA ARG A 264 6.75 5.49 15.58
C ARG A 264 5.70 5.05 14.56
N ALA A 265 4.78 5.94 14.21
CA ALA A 265 3.93 5.75 13.04
C ALA A 265 4.79 5.80 11.78
N ALA A 266 4.94 4.64 11.15
CA ALA A 266 5.46 4.46 9.82
C ALA A 266 4.30 4.07 8.90
N THR A 267 4.59 3.55 7.70
CA THR A 267 3.51 3.17 6.79
C THR A 267 3.89 2.06 5.83
N GLY A 268 3.13 0.97 5.91
CA GLY A 268 3.23 -0.18 5.04
C GLY A 268 2.18 -0.18 3.93
N VAL A 269 2.17 -1.28 3.19
CA VAL A 269 1.13 -1.58 2.20
C VAL A 269 0.23 -2.68 2.76
N GLY A 270 -1.08 -2.43 2.76
CA GLY A 270 -2.12 -3.34 3.22
C GLY A 270 -2.78 -4.14 2.10
N VAL A 271 -3.74 -4.97 2.47
CA VAL A 271 -4.55 -5.81 1.57
C VAL A 271 -5.13 -4.99 0.42
N GLY A 272 -4.97 -5.45 -0.83
CA GLY A 272 -5.44 -4.72 -2.02
C GLY A 272 -4.59 -3.50 -2.40
N GLY A 273 -3.43 -3.30 -1.76
CA GLY A 273 -2.48 -2.25 -2.11
C GLY A 273 -2.70 -0.91 -1.39
N MET A 274 -3.41 -0.90 -0.26
CA MET A 274 -3.70 0.33 0.46
C MET A 274 -2.51 0.88 1.22
N VAL A 275 -2.44 2.20 1.30
CA VAL A 275 -1.82 2.96 2.39
C VAL A 275 -2.36 2.48 3.74
N VAL A 276 -1.52 1.98 4.64
CA VAL A 276 -1.90 1.64 6.04
C VAL A 276 -0.82 2.07 7.03
N ILE A 277 -1.22 2.84 8.05
CA ILE A 277 -0.32 3.21 9.16
C ILE A 277 0.10 1.93 9.88
N GLU A 278 1.41 1.71 9.99
CA GLU A 278 1.99 0.63 10.79
C GLU A 278 2.87 1.26 11.87
N TYR A 279 2.97 0.63 13.04
CA TYR A 279 3.76 1.15 14.15
C TYR A 279 5.06 0.37 14.31
N GLU A 280 6.18 1.04 14.09
CA GLU A 280 7.53 0.48 14.20
C GLU A 280 8.09 0.72 15.62
N PRO A 281 8.60 -0.32 16.31
CA PRO A 281 9.22 -0.16 17.62
C PRO A 281 10.59 0.50 17.47
N LEU A 282 10.78 1.61 18.17
CA LEU A 282 12.01 2.37 18.22
C LEU A 282 12.57 2.32 19.64
N ILE A 283 13.77 1.78 19.78
CA ILE A 283 14.53 1.78 21.02
C ILE A 283 15.43 3.01 21.03
N LEU A 284 15.28 3.85 22.05
CA LEU A 284 16.15 5.00 22.28
C LEU A 284 17.19 4.62 23.34
N PHE A 285 18.48 4.78 23.00
CA PHE A 285 19.60 4.54 23.90
C PHE A 285 20.12 5.85 24.49
N ARG A 286 20.64 5.80 25.73
CA ARG A 286 21.11 6.96 26.51
C ARG A 286 22.33 7.68 25.90
N ASP A 287 23.01 7.07 24.94
CA ASP A 287 24.10 7.66 24.16
C ASP A 287 23.61 8.58 23.02
N GLY A 288 22.29 8.67 22.81
CA GLY A 288 21.68 9.38 21.68
C GLY A 288 21.54 8.52 20.42
N THR A 289 21.84 7.22 20.44
CA THR A 289 21.52 6.28 19.34
C THR A 289 20.04 5.90 19.38
N SER A 290 19.38 5.84 18.22
CA SER A 290 18.08 5.19 18.05
C SER A 290 18.22 3.90 17.22
N TYR A 291 17.45 2.86 17.54
CA TYR A 291 17.44 1.58 16.82
C TYR A 291 16.02 1.08 16.54
N GLU A 292 15.73 0.80 15.27
CA GLU A 292 14.49 0.21 14.76
C GLU A 292 14.58 -1.31 14.88
N ILE A 293 13.97 -1.88 15.93
CA ILE A 293 14.11 -3.32 16.23
C ILE A 293 13.14 -4.18 15.41
N ALA A 294 13.64 -5.34 14.98
CA ALA A 294 12.89 -6.31 14.18
C ALA A 294 12.29 -7.44 15.04
N ASP A 295 12.58 -8.70 14.69
CA ASP A 295 11.88 -9.87 15.23
C ASP A 295 12.42 -10.34 16.59
N ALA A 296 13.75 -10.38 16.75
CA ALA A 296 14.43 -10.92 17.92
C ALA A 296 14.32 -10.00 19.14
N ALA A 297 14.30 -10.58 20.34
CA ALA A 297 14.39 -9.80 21.58
C ALA A 297 15.72 -9.05 21.69
N LEU A 298 15.73 -7.88 22.36
CA LEU A 298 16.89 -6.98 22.37
C LEU A 298 18.14 -7.66 22.95
N GLU A 299 17.97 -8.49 23.98
CA GLU A 299 19.05 -9.25 24.61
C GLU A 299 19.56 -10.45 23.80
N ASP A 300 19.03 -10.69 22.61
CA ASP A 300 19.56 -11.65 21.63
C ASP A 300 20.21 -10.98 20.41
N VAL A 301 20.25 -9.64 20.39
CA VAL A 301 20.84 -8.84 19.29
C VAL A 301 22.25 -8.37 19.64
N ASP A 302 23.25 -8.75 18.85
CA ASP A 302 24.53 -8.05 18.80
C ASP A 302 24.34 -6.69 18.11
N LEU A 303 24.24 -5.61 18.89
CA LEU A 303 24.02 -4.25 18.40
C LEU A 303 25.20 -3.67 17.59
N ALA A 304 26.38 -4.29 17.62
CA ALA A 304 27.51 -3.88 16.79
C ALA A 304 27.46 -4.57 15.43
N ALA A 305 27.24 -5.89 15.40
CA ALA A 305 27.06 -6.65 14.17
C ALA A 305 25.80 -6.20 13.40
N GLU A 306 24.67 -5.98 14.10
CA GLU A 306 23.42 -5.49 13.52
C GLU A 306 23.58 -4.06 12.95
N ARG A 307 24.40 -3.20 13.57
CA ARG A 307 24.73 -1.87 13.05
C ARG A 307 25.62 -1.92 11.80
N ALA A 308 26.49 -2.91 11.69
CA ALA A 308 27.30 -3.13 10.49
C ALA A 308 26.48 -3.72 9.33
N ALA A 309 25.58 -4.67 9.61
CA ALA A 309 24.74 -5.32 8.60
C ALA A 309 23.56 -4.44 8.13
N HIS A 310 22.90 -3.76 9.06
CA HIS A 310 21.67 -3.00 8.82
C HIS A 310 21.77 -1.53 9.26
N PRO A 311 22.76 -0.75 8.78
CA PRO A 311 23.05 0.61 9.27
C PRO A 311 21.89 1.61 9.10
N ARG A 312 20.89 1.31 8.26
CA ARG A 312 19.68 2.13 8.09
C ARG A 312 18.71 2.04 9.28
N ARG A 313 18.70 0.92 10.03
CA ARG A 313 17.90 0.77 11.27
C ARG A 313 18.42 1.64 12.42
N PHE A 314 19.59 2.25 12.26
CA PHE A 314 20.22 3.09 13.26
C PHE A 314 20.14 4.57 12.89
N GLY A 315 19.86 5.37 13.90
CA GLY A 315 19.79 6.82 13.81
C GLY A 315 20.33 7.49 15.05
N ARG A 316 20.11 8.81 15.14
CA ARG A 316 20.33 9.59 16.34
C ARG A 316 19.02 10.19 16.83
N TRP A 317 18.92 10.40 18.13
CA TRP A 317 17.84 11.17 18.74
C TRP A 317 18.37 12.22 19.71
N THR A 318 17.61 13.29 19.90
CA THR A 318 17.74 14.21 21.05
C THR A 318 16.35 14.58 21.56
N ARG A 319 16.25 15.05 22.80
CA ARG A 319 15.01 15.54 23.39
C ARG A 319 15.12 17.03 23.72
N ALA A 320 14.09 17.79 23.40
CA ALA A 320 13.98 19.21 23.65
C ALA A 320 12.60 19.51 24.29
N GLY A 321 12.57 19.60 25.62
CA GLY A 321 11.30 19.63 26.37
C GLY A 321 10.51 18.33 26.15
N ASP A 322 9.32 18.44 25.59
CA ASP A 322 8.43 17.30 25.29
C ASP A 322 8.53 16.78 23.85
N ALA A 323 9.38 17.41 23.02
CA ALA A 323 9.65 16.98 21.65
C ALA A 323 10.87 16.06 21.58
N TYR A 324 10.76 14.99 20.78
CA TYR A 324 11.83 14.07 20.42
C TYR A 324 12.24 14.33 18.97
N ARG A 325 13.50 14.70 18.75
CA ARG A 325 14.07 14.96 17.42
C ARG A 325 14.81 13.71 16.94
N LEU A 326 14.22 12.95 16.03
CA LEU A 326 14.80 11.74 15.45
C LEU A 326 15.50 12.04 14.12
N THR A 327 16.64 11.40 13.87
CA THR A 327 17.44 11.57 12.63
C THR A 327 17.97 10.21 12.18
N GLY A 328 17.32 9.60 11.17
CA GLY A 328 17.78 8.34 10.57
C GLY A 328 19.08 8.49 9.78
N GLN A 329 19.69 7.37 9.35
CA GLN A 329 20.96 7.36 8.62
C GLN A 329 20.90 8.20 7.33
N GLY A 330 21.47 9.41 7.36
CA GLY A 330 21.45 10.36 6.23
C GLY A 330 20.12 11.10 6.01
N GLY A 331 19.16 10.96 6.93
CA GLY A 331 17.88 11.67 6.88
C GLY A 331 17.95 13.13 7.35
N LYS A 332 16.94 13.92 7.00
CA LYS A 332 16.66 15.18 7.71
C LYS A 332 16.12 14.85 9.12
N PRO A 333 16.45 15.63 10.16
CA PRO A 333 15.80 15.50 11.46
C PRO A 333 14.28 15.70 11.35
N GLN A 334 13.52 14.96 12.14
CA GLN A 334 12.07 15.08 12.28
C GLN A 334 11.71 15.20 13.77
N ASP A 335 10.84 16.14 14.10
CA ASP A 335 10.40 16.42 15.46
C ASP A 335 9.03 15.77 15.72
N TYR A 336 8.96 14.99 16.80
CA TYR A 336 7.76 14.27 17.22
C TYR A 336 7.35 14.71 18.62
N LYS A 337 6.04 14.80 18.91
CA LYS A 337 5.56 15.02 20.27
C LYS A 337 5.13 13.68 20.88
N LEU A 338 5.52 13.41 22.12
CA LEU A 338 5.10 12.18 22.79
C LEU A 338 3.58 12.15 23.00
N GLN A 339 2.95 11.02 22.65
CA GLN A 339 1.50 10.79 22.64
C GLN A 339 0.70 11.64 21.63
N ASP A 340 1.30 12.04 20.50
CA ASP A 340 0.58 12.70 19.39
C ASP A 340 -0.05 11.72 18.38
N GLY A 341 0.08 10.41 18.60
CA GLY A 341 -0.37 9.36 17.69
C GLY A 341 0.63 9.02 16.58
N SER A 342 1.55 9.93 16.25
CA SER A 342 2.70 9.66 15.38
C SER A 342 3.91 9.12 16.15
N PHE A 343 4.03 9.46 17.44
CA PHE A 343 5.05 8.93 18.35
C PHE A 343 4.49 8.73 19.76
N PHE A 344 4.60 7.52 20.29
CA PHE A 344 4.08 7.18 21.62
C PHE A 344 4.94 6.15 22.33
N ARG A 345 4.75 6.00 23.65
CA ARG A 345 5.54 5.08 24.47
C ARG A 345 5.10 3.64 24.25
N ALA A 346 6.04 2.72 24.13
CA ALA A 346 5.78 1.28 24.17
C ALA A 346 5.98 0.77 25.61
N PHE A 347 5.13 -0.17 26.04
CA PHE A 347 5.18 -0.71 27.40
C PHE A 347 5.56 -2.20 27.43
N PRO A 348 6.39 -2.65 28.39
CA PRO A 348 6.65 -4.07 28.61
C PRO A 348 5.43 -4.76 29.26
N ALA A 349 5.45 -6.10 29.29
CA ALA A 349 4.69 -6.88 30.26
C ALA A 349 5.12 -6.51 31.69
N GLU A 350 4.16 -6.54 32.63
CA GLU A 350 4.39 -6.11 34.01
C GLU A 350 5.30 -7.09 34.78
N ALA A 351 5.91 -6.63 35.89
CA ALA A 351 6.85 -7.43 36.65
C ALA A 351 6.14 -8.62 37.33
N GLY A 352 6.36 -9.83 36.80
CA GLY A 352 5.67 -11.06 37.22
C GLY A 352 4.48 -11.45 36.33
N GLU A 353 4.10 -10.62 35.34
CA GLU A 353 3.09 -10.95 34.35
C GLU A 353 3.62 -11.98 33.35
N ARG A 354 3.37 -13.26 33.63
CA ARG A 354 3.80 -14.38 32.77
C ARG A 354 2.84 -14.69 31.62
N THR A 355 1.59 -14.21 31.69
CA THR A 355 0.51 -14.60 30.78
C THR A 355 -0.41 -13.43 30.43
N ILE A 356 -0.74 -13.28 29.14
CA ILE A 356 -1.62 -12.21 28.61
C ILE A 356 -3.02 -12.68 28.22
N ALA A 357 -3.24 -14.01 28.14
CA ALA A 357 -4.57 -14.62 28.06
C ALA A 357 -5.56 -14.00 27.03
N ARG A 358 -5.04 -13.56 25.88
CA ARG A 358 -5.80 -12.80 24.87
C ARG A 358 -5.47 -13.25 23.44
N ALA A 359 -6.42 -13.07 22.53
CA ALA A 359 -6.22 -13.26 21.10
C ALA A 359 -5.64 -12.00 20.45
N TYR A 360 -4.74 -12.17 19.48
CA TYR A 360 -4.13 -11.08 18.71
C TYR A 360 -4.15 -11.42 17.24
N ARG A 361 -4.51 -10.46 16.39
CA ARG A 361 -4.62 -10.63 14.94
C ARG A 361 -3.90 -9.49 14.23
N ARG A 362 -3.09 -9.83 13.21
CA ARG A 362 -2.62 -8.89 12.19
C ARG A 362 -3.22 -9.34 10.87
N LEU A 363 -3.91 -8.41 10.18
CA LEU A 363 -4.19 -8.54 8.77
C LEU A 363 -3.14 -7.72 8.01
N SER A 364 -2.39 -8.37 7.14
CA SER A 364 -1.41 -7.77 6.24
C SER A 364 -1.67 -8.25 4.81
N GLY A 365 -1.02 -7.67 3.81
CA GLY A 365 -1.24 -8.10 2.42
C GLY A 365 -0.73 -7.13 1.37
N GLY A 366 -1.31 -7.22 0.19
CA GLY A 366 -0.96 -6.41 -0.98
C GLY A 366 -1.89 -6.68 -2.14
N GLY A 367 -1.43 -6.41 -3.35
CA GLY A 367 -2.26 -6.36 -4.55
C GLY A 367 -2.57 -4.92 -4.93
N THR A 368 -3.68 -4.71 -5.61
CA THR A 368 -3.95 -3.47 -6.34
C THR A 368 -5.42 -3.05 -6.35
N SER A 369 -6.34 -3.87 -5.84
CA SER A 369 -7.80 -3.65 -5.87
C SER A 369 -8.28 -2.34 -5.22
N ALA A 370 -7.64 -1.86 -4.15
CA ALA A 370 -7.97 -0.56 -3.56
C ALA A 370 -7.56 0.64 -4.43
N MET A 371 -6.73 0.41 -5.44
CA MET A 371 -6.38 1.36 -6.50
C MET A 371 -7.04 0.98 -7.84
N GLY A 372 -8.02 0.07 -7.80
CA GLY A 372 -8.81 -0.40 -8.93
C GLY A 372 -8.12 -1.41 -9.85
N GLY A 373 -7.09 -2.11 -9.37
CA GLY A 373 -6.70 -3.39 -9.95
C GLY A 373 -7.75 -4.47 -9.76
N ASP A 374 -7.52 -5.66 -10.30
CA ASP A 374 -8.33 -6.85 -9.98
C ASP A 374 -7.68 -7.77 -8.93
N VAL A 375 -6.39 -7.60 -8.64
CA VAL A 375 -5.63 -8.45 -7.69
C VAL A 375 -5.79 -7.98 -6.23
N THR A 376 -6.05 -8.94 -5.35
CA THR A 376 -5.99 -8.78 -3.89
C THR A 376 -5.20 -9.94 -3.27
N VAL A 377 -4.31 -9.66 -2.33
CA VAL A 377 -3.64 -10.67 -1.50
C VAL A 377 -3.79 -10.27 -0.03
N ALA A 378 -4.27 -11.20 0.80
CA ALA A 378 -4.51 -11.04 2.22
C ALA A 378 -3.81 -12.15 3.02
N VAL A 379 -3.05 -11.76 4.03
CA VAL A 379 -2.38 -12.65 5.00
C VAL A 379 -2.88 -12.27 6.39
N SER A 380 -3.76 -13.11 6.93
CA SER A 380 -4.13 -13.04 8.35
C SER A 380 -3.16 -13.89 9.15
N ASN A 381 -2.55 -13.32 10.20
CA ASN A 381 -1.84 -14.06 11.24
C ASN A 381 -2.58 -13.85 12.57
N ARG A 382 -2.75 -14.93 13.35
CA ARG A 382 -3.42 -14.91 14.65
C ARG A 382 -2.56 -15.60 15.71
N TYR A 383 -2.42 -15.00 16.88
CA TYR A 383 -1.98 -15.67 18.10
C TYR A 383 -3.16 -15.79 19.07
N ASP A 384 -3.21 -16.87 19.83
CA ASP A 384 -4.24 -17.18 20.83
C ASP A 384 -3.55 -17.58 22.13
N PHE A 385 -3.23 -16.59 22.97
CA PHE A 385 -2.57 -16.82 24.25
C PHE A 385 -3.60 -17.19 25.33
N ARG A 386 -3.28 -18.17 26.18
CA ARG A 386 -4.15 -18.63 27.27
C ARG A 386 -3.52 -18.38 28.64
N GLN A 387 -4.34 -18.45 29.69
CA GLN A 387 -3.92 -18.22 31.08
C GLN A 387 -3.04 -19.35 31.64
N ASP A 388 -3.10 -20.55 31.04
CA ASP A 388 -2.28 -21.73 31.37
C ASP A 388 -0.84 -21.67 30.82
N GLY A 389 -0.45 -20.56 30.19
CA GLY A 389 0.85 -20.43 29.53
C GLY A 389 0.94 -21.17 28.19
N THR A 390 -0.18 -21.63 27.60
CA THR A 390 -0.20 -22.16 26.22
C THR A 390 -0.54 -21.07 25.20
N TYR A 391 0.00 -21.21 23.98
CA TYR A 391 -0.40 -20.39 22.84
C TYR A 391 -0.84 -21.26 21.66
N GLY A 392 -1.83 -20.79 20.92
CA GLY A 392 -2.06 -21.16 19.53
C GLY A 392 -1.50 -20.10 18.58
N ARG A 393 -1.14 -20.50 17.37
CA ARG A 393 -0.79 -19.61 16.26
C ARG A 393 -1.43 -20.10 14.97
N GLY A 394 -2.42 -19.36 14.48
CA GLY A 394 -3.11 -19.62 13.23
C GLY A 394 -2.72 -18.63 12.13
N GLY A 395 -3.09 -18.94 10.89
CA GLY A 395 -3.02 -17.97 9.81
C GLY A 395 -3.75 -18.43 8.55
N SER A 396 -4.09 -17.48 7.68
CA SER A 396 -4.70 -17.75 6.39
C SER A 396 -4.20 -16.78 5.32
N LEU A 397 -3.71 -17.35 4.23
CA LEU A 397 -3.50 -16.66 2.96
C LEU A 397 -4.79 -16.74 2.14
N GLY A 398 -5.28 -15.61 1.67
CA GLY A 398 -6.28 -15.52 0.60
C GLY A 398 -5.72 -14.66 -0.53
N ALA A 399 -5.89 -15.10 -1.77
CA ALA A 399 -5.60 -14.30 -2.95
C ALA A 399 -6.78 -14.38 -3.91
N THR A 400 -7.17 -13.25 -4.49
CA THR A 400 -8.23 -13.17 -5.50
C THR A 400 -7.77 -12.31 -6.67
N ASN A 401 -8.20 -12.68 -7.87
CA ASN A 401 -8.27 -11.83 -9.04
C ASN A 401 -9.75 -11.80 -9.47
N SER A 402 -10.36 -10.62 -9.61
CA SER A 402 -11.78 -10.51 -10.01
C SER A 402 -12.04 -10.80 -11.49
N GLY A 403 -10.99 -10.90 -12.31
CA GLY A 403 -11.06 -11.13 -13.75
C GLY A 403 -11.35 -9.88 -14.57
N ALA A 404 -11.37 -8.69 -13.96
CA ALA A 404 -11.78 -7.46 -14.63
C ALA A 404 -10.85 -7.04 -15.79
N SER A 405 -9.58 -7.45 -15.79
CA SER A 405 -8.64 -7.25 -16.91
C SER A 405 -8.49 -8.46 -17.84
N THR A 406 -8.86 -9.66 -17.40
CA THR A 406 -8.57 -10.94 -18.09
C THR A 406 -9.81 -11.66 -18.64
N GLY A 407 -11.01 -11.28 -18.20
CA GLY A 407 -12.25 -12.00 -18.44
C GLY A 407 -12.45 -13.25 -17.57
N VAL A 408 -11.46 -13.64 -16.74
CA VAL A 408 -11.50 -14.86 -15.92
C VAL A 408 -11.06 -14.55 -14.49
N GLY A 409 -12.02 -14.59 -13.56
CA GLY A 409 -11.76 -14.48 -12.12
C GLY A 409 -11.11 -15.75 -11.55
N SER A 410 -10.40 -15.62 -10.43
CA SER A 410 -9.76 -16.74 -9.73
C SER A 410 -9.58 -16.44 -8.25
N ALA A 411 -9.75 -17.45 -7.40
CA ALA A 411 -9.58 -17.33 -5.95
C ALA A 411 -8.79 -18.52 -5.39
N ILE A 412 -7.81 -18.22 -4.53
CA ILE A 412 -6.95 -19.21 -3.87
C ILE A 412 -6.99 -18.94 -2.35
N GLY A 413 -7.37 -19.94 -1.56
CA GLY A 413 -7.36 -19.86 -0.11
C GLY A 413 -6.51 -20.97 0.50
N ARG A 414 -5.57 -20.63 1.38
CA ARG A 414 -4.78 -21.59 2.18
C ARG A 414 -4.78 -21.20 3.65
N ARG A 415 -5.36 -22.05 4.50
CA ARG A 415 -5.15 -21.98 5.95
C ARG A 415 -3.80 -22.62 6.26
N ARG A 416 -2.98 -21.96 7.09
CA ARG A 416 -1.82 -22.59 7.73
C ARG A 416 -2.36 -23.48 8.86
N ALA A 417 -1.76 -24.67 9.04
CA ALA A 417 -2.12 -25.51 10.18
C ALA A 417 -1.88 -24.75 11.50
N PRO A 418 -2.69 -24.95 12.54
CA PRO A 418 -2.47 -24.31 13.82
C PRO A 418 -1.16 -24.83 14.44
N GLU A 419 -0.16 -23.95 14.49
CA GLU A 419 1.02 -24.12 15.34
C GLU A 419 0.60 -23.82 16.79
N GLY A 420 1.38 -24.26 17.77
CA GLY A 420 1.12 -23.97 19.18
C GLY A 420 2.25 -24.44 20.07
N GLY A 421 2.10 -24.26 21.38
CA GLY A 421 3.09 -24.65 22.38
C GLY A 421 2.93 -23.88 23.67
N ARG A 422 4.03 -23.65 24.39
CA ARG A 422 4.05 -22.81 25.60
C ARG A 422 4.65 -21.44 25.31
N TYR A 423 4.21 -20.43 26.04
CA TYR A 423 4.78 -19.10 26.02
C TYR A 423 5.13 -18.61 27.43
N ALA A 424 6.07 -17.67 27.50
CA ALA A 424 6.36 -16.90 28.70
C ALA A 424 6.69 -15.45 28.29
N LEU A 425 6.28 -14.51 29.13
CA LEU A 425 6.61 -13.10 29.01
C LEU A 425 7.62 -12.70 30.07
N GLU A 426 8.62 -11.92 29.65
CA GLU A 426 9.56 -11.25 30.53
C GLU A 426 9.85 -9.85 29.96
N ARG A 427 9.26 -8.82 30.59
CA ARG A 427 9.38 -7.42 30.17
C ARG A 427 9.05 -7.20 28.67
N HIS A 428 10.06 -7.02 27.84
CA HIS A 428 9.96 -6.75 26.41
C HIS A 428 10.26 -7.98 25.54
N THR A 429 10.17 -9.17 26.13
CA THR A 429 10.51 -10.45 25.50
C THR A 429 9.35 -11.43 25.63
N LEU A 430 8.92 -11.97 24.49
CA LEU A 430 8.01 -13.10 24.38
C LEU A 430 8.80 -14.33 23.95
N THR A 431 8.94 -15.29 24.87
CA THR A 431 9.51 -16.60 24.58
C THR A 431 8.38 -17.54 24.13
N LEU A 432 8.55 -18.20 22.97
CA LEU A 432 7.63 -19.19 22.44
C LEU A 432 8.35 -20.54 22.27
N ALA A 433 7.98 -21.54 23.07
CA ALA A 433 8.50 -22.91 22.98
C ALA A 433 7.52 -23.82 22.22
N GLY A 434 7.99 -24.48 21.17
CA GLY A 434 7.22 -25.47 20.40
C GLY A 434 7.17 -26.86 21.05
N PRO A 435 6.31 -27.76 20.56
CA PRO A 435 6.25 -29.16 21.01
C PRO A 435 7.47 -29.98 20.53
N ASP A 436 8.23 -29.46 19.59
CA ASP A 436 9.49 -29.98 19.04
C ASP A 436 10.72 -29.52 19.85
N GLY A 437 10.51 -28.97 21.05
CA GLY A 437 11.57 -28.49 21.95
C GLY A 437 12.18 -27.15 21.56
N ARG A 438 12.03 -26.70 20.32
CA ARG A 438 12.63 -25.45 19.82
C ARG A 438 11.98 -24.23 20.48
N SER A 439 12.82 -23.31 20.95
CA SER A 439 12.40 -22.03 21.52
C SER A 439 12.77 -20.88 20.60
N ARG A 440 11.97 -19.81 20.61
CA ARG A 440 12.26 -18.53 19.95
C ARG A 440 11.92 -17.37 20.88
N ARG A 441 12.82 -16.39 20.95
CA ARG A 441 12.70 -15.18 21.76
C ARG A 441 12.41 -14.01 20.84
N LEU A 442 11.23 -13.41 21.01
CA LEU A 442 10.72 -12.34 20.15
C LEU A 442 10.63 -11.03 20.92
N PHE A 443 10.88 -9.91 20.24
CA PHE A 443 10.59 -8.60 20.82
C PHE A 443 9.08 -8.44 21.05
N PHE A 444 8.72 -7.90 22.22
CA PHE A 444 7.36 -7.72 22.68
C PHE A 444 7.16 -6.33 23.28
N ALA A 445 6.07 -5.65 22.91
CA ALA A 445 5.61 -4.49 23.65
C ALA A 445 4.12 -4.22 23.43
N PHE A 446 3.44 -3.76 24.47
CA PHE A 446 2.13 -3.13 24.38
C PHE A 446 2.25 -1.71 23.81
N GLY A 447 1.20 -1.26 23.11
CA GLY A 447 1.02 0.14 22.74
C GLY A 447 0.77 1.04 23.96
N SER A 448 0.32 2.28 23.73
CA SER A 448 -0.14 3.13 24.82
C SER A 448 -1.38 3.95 24.49
N GLN A 449 -2.18 4.20 25.53
CA GLN A 449 -3.43 4.93 25.47
C GLN A 449 -3.57 5.92 26.63
N GLY A 450 -4.34 6.98 26.39
CA GLY A 450 -4.73 7.98 27.38
C GLY A 450 -3.63 8.95 27.83
N ASP A 451 -4.01 9.89 28.68
CA ASP A 451 -3.12 10.85 29.35
C ASP A 451 -3.44 10.84 30.86
N PRO A 452 -2.48 10.54 31.76
CA PRO A 452 -1.13 10.05 31.48
C PRO A 452 -1.16 8.67 30.81
N ALA A 453 -0.18 8.44 29.93
CA ALA A 453 -0.06 7.23 29.10
C ALA A 453 0.01 5.94 29.93
N ARG A 454 -0.81 4.96 29.54
CA ARG A 454 -0.89 3.61 30.14
C ARG A 454 -0.73 2.56 29.03
N PRO A 455 -0.38 1.30 29.36
CA PRO A 455 -0.35 0.22 28.39
C PRO A 455 -1.69 0.10 27.65
N ASP A 456 -1.62 0.04 26.32
CA ASP A 456 -2.73 -0.45 25.51
C ASP A 456 -2.59 -1.98 25.38
N ARG A 457 -3.46 -2.72 26.06
CA ARG A 457 -3.51 -4.18 26.04
C ARG A 457 -4.31 -4.73 24.86
N GLU A 458 -4.88 -3.86 24.03
CA GLU A 458 -5.57 -4.20 22.79
C GLU A 458 -4.63 -4.11 21.57
N MET A 459 -3.46 -3.47 21.70
CA MET A 459 -2.42 -3.41 20.67
C MET A 459 -1.08 -3.95 21.20
N ALA A 460 -0.55 -5.01 20.58
CA ALA A 460 0.74 -5.59 20.94
C ALA A 460 1.63 -5.80 19.72
N PHE A 461 2.88 -5.38 19.80
CA PHE A 461 3.94 -5.80 18.87
C PHE A 461 4.50 -7.14 19.30
N ILE A 462 4.60 -8.07 18.36
CA ILE A 462 5.09 -9.44 18.55
C ILE A 462 6.02 -9.79 17.39
N GLY A 463 7.33 -9.71 17.62
CA GLY A 463 8.39 -10.17 16.71
C GLY A 463 8.22 -9.71 15.26
N GLY A 464 8.53 -8.44 14.98
CA GLY A 464 8.49 -7.87 13.63
C GLY A 464 7.11 -7.41 13.15
N SER A 465 6.09 -7.33 14.01
CA SER A 465 4.72 -6.97 13.60
C SER A 465 3.81 -6.50 14.74
N VAL A 466 2.99 -5.48 14.46
CA VAL A 466 1.86 -5.06 15.31
C VAL A 466 0.67 -5.97 15.10
N PHE A 467 -0.01 -6.36 16.17
CA PHE A 467 -1.27 -7.08 16.18
C PHE A 467 -2.27 -6.31 17.06
N SER A 468 -3.56 -6.34 16.69
CA SER A 468 -4.65 -5.88 17.56
C SER A 468 -5.43 -7.06 18.13
N ASN A 469 -6.10 -6.89 19.26
CA ASN A 469 -7.19 -7.78 19.65
C ASN A 469 -8.30 -7.70 18.57
N PRO A 470 -8.89 -8.84 18.14
CA PRO A 470 -10.03 -8.82 17.22
C PRO A 470 -11.41 -8.61 17.87
N ASP A 471 -11.49 -8.67 19.20
CA ASP A 471 -12.74 -8.65 19.99
C ASP A 471 -12.82 -7.39 20.88
#